data_AF-B1HZC7-F1
#
_entry.id   AF-B1HZC7-F1
#
_cell.length_a   1.000
_cell.length_b   1.000
_cell.length_c   1.000
_cell.angle_alpha   90.00
_cell.angle_beta   90.00
_cell.angle_gamma   90.00
#
_symmetry.space_group_name_H-M   'P 1'
#
loop_
_entity.id
_entity.type
_entity.pdbx_description
1 polymer ?
#
loop_
_entity_poly.entity_id
_entity_poly.type
_entity_poly.pdbx_seq_one_letter_code
_entity_poly.pdbx_strand_id
1 'polypeptide(L)' 'MIIYAKRKETIERVFADAKEKHGMRWTTLRGLKKWSMQAMLHFAAMNLKKLATWTWQTA' A
#
# COMPACT_ATOMS: atom_id res chain seq x y z
N MET A 1 -24.09 1.71 2.73
CA MET A 1 -23.29 2.62 3.60
C MET A 1 -22.12 1.93 4.30
N ILE A 2 -22.24 0.72 4.86
CA ILE A 2 -21.16 0.05 5.63
C ILE A 2 -19.90 -0.28 4.79
N ILE A 3 -20.06 -0.69 3.53
CA ILE A 3 -18.94 -1.08 2.66
C ILE A 3 -17.98 0.09 2.39
N TYR A 4 -18.51 1.30 2.17
CA TYR A 4 -17.69 2.49 1.92
C TYR A 4 -16.89 2.92 3.15
N ALA A 5 -17.46 2.78 4.34
CA ALA A 5 -16.76 3.07 5.61
C ALA A 5 -15.57 2.11 5.82
N LYS A 6 -15.79 0.81 5.62
CA LYS A 6 -14.73 -0.21 5.71
C LYS A 6 -13.63 0.04 4.69
N ARG A 7 -13.97 0.43 3.45
CA ARG A 7 -12.96 0.74 2.43
C ARG A 7 -12.06 1.91 2.86
N LYS A 8 -12.67 3.00 3.35
CA LYS A 8 -11.92 4.15 3.88
C LYS A 8 -10.94 3.71 4.96
N GLU A 9 -11.42 2.96 5.95
CA GLU A 9 -10.60 2.49 7.06
C GLU A 9 -9.43 1.60 6.57
N THR A 10 -9.68 0.68 5.65
CA THR A 10 -8.59 -0.16 5.09
C THR A 10 -7.55 0.65 4.33
N ILE A 11 -7.96 1.69 3.61
CA ILE A 11 -7.05 2.57 2.87
C ILE A 11 -6.17 3.36 3.85
N GLU A 12 -6.76 3.93 4.90
CA GLU A 12 -6.01 4.67 5.93
C GLU A 12 -4.95 3.79 6.62
N ARG A 13 -5.29 2.54 6.95
CA ARG A 13 -4.33 1.58 7.55
C ARG A 13 -3.19 1.25 6.59
N VAL A 14 -3.47 1.06 5.31
CA VAL A 14 -2.43 0.80 4.30
C VAL A 14 -1.48 1.99 4.17
N PHE A 15 -1.99 3.22 4.19
CA PHE A 15 -1.16 4.41 4.18
C PHE A 15 -0.34 4.59 5.47
N ALA A 16 -0.90 4.26 6.64
CA ALA A 16 -0.15 4.26 7.89
C ALA A 16 1.00 3.25 7.85
N ASP A 17 0.75 2.02 7.39
CA ASP A 17 1.77 0.99 7.23
C ASP A 17 2.85 1.40 6.22
N ALA A 18 2.47 2.04 5.11
CA ALA A 18 3.42 2.55 4.12
C ALA A 18 4.40 3.56 4.75
N LYS A 19 3.91 4.43 5.64
CA LYS A 19 4.73 5.43 6.32
C LYS A 19 5.68 4.81 7.34
N GLU A 20 5.16 3.94 8.21
CA GLU A 20 5.92 3.41 9.37
C GLU A 20 6.79 2.20 9.01
N LYS A 21 6.27 1.25 8.21
CA LYS A 21 6.96 -0.02 7.91
C LYS A 21 7.75 0.01 6.61
N HIS A 22 7.37 0.88 5.66
CA HIS A 22 7.98 0.94 4.33
C HIS A 22 8.76 2.24 4.07
N GLY A 23 9.05 3.01 5.12
CA GLY A 23 9.93 4.18 5.05
C GLY A 23 9.37 5.35 4.22
N MET A 24 8.08 5.37 3.91
CA MET A 24 7.46 6.48 3.17
C MET A 24 7.10 7.69 4.04
N ARG A 25 7.53 7.70 5.32
CA ARG A 25 7.35 8.87 6.18
C ARG A 25 8.07 10.10 5.64
N TRP A 26 9.19 9.89 4.93
CA TRP A 26 9.97 10.94 4.29
C TRP A 26 10.25 10.61 2.82
N THR A 27 10.42 11.64 2.00
CA THR A 27 10.77 11.47 0.59
C THR A 27 12.30 11.36 0.45
N THR A 28 12.79 10.19 0.05
CA THR A 28 14.24 9.95 -0.15
C THR A 28 14.71 10.26 -1.56
N LEU A 29 13.79 10.31 -2.53
CA LEU A 29 14.07 10.60 -3.94
C LEU A 29 13.66 12.03 -4.29
N ARG A 30 14.50 12.71 -5.09
CA ARG A 30 14.21 14.06 -5.60
C ARG A 30 13.36 14.00 -6.88
N GLY A 31 12.28 14.77 -6.88
CA GLY A 31 11.39 14.97 -8.03
C GLY A 31 10.19 14.02 -8.06
N LEU A 32 9.03 14.55 -8.49
CA LEU A 32 7.75 13.84 -8.47
C LEU A 32 7.78 12.51 -9.24
N LYS A 33 8.40 12.48 -10.43
CA LYS A 33 8.46 11.27 -11.26
C LYS A 33 9.12 10.09 -10.52
N LYS A 34 10.24 10.33 -9.84
CA LYS A 34 10.97 9.28 -9.11
C LYS A 34 10.19 8.82 -7.88
N TRP A 35 9.60 9.76 -7.15
CA TRP A 35 8.80 9.44 -5.97
C TRP A 35 7.53 8.66 -6.33
N SER A 36 6.84 9.05 -7.41
CA SER A 36 5.66 8.32 -7.91
C SER A 36 6.01 6.89 -8.32
N MET A 37 7.13 6.67 -9.01
CA MET A 37 7.59 5.31 -9.34
C MET A 37 7.87 4.47 -8.09
N GLN A 38 8.54 5.04 -7.08
CA GLN A 38 8.79 4.35 -5.82
C GLN A 38 7.48 3.97 -5.11
N ALA A 39 6.54 4.91 -5.00
CA ALA A 39 5.25 4.66 -4.38
C ALA A 39 4.46 3.57 -5.11
N MET A 40 4.40 3.64 -6.45
CA MET A 40 3.75 2.63 -7.28
C MET A 40 4.33 1.24 -7.07
N LEU A 41 5.66 1.10 -7.05
CA LEU A 41 6.32 -0.18 -6.84
C LEU A 41 5.97 -0.81 -5.48
N HIS A 42 5.98 0.00 -4.41
CA HIS A 42 5.64 -0.47 -3.08
C HIS A 42 4.19 -0.93 -2.99
N PHE A 43 3.24 -0.11 -3.46
CA PHE A 43 1.82 -0.49 -3.43
C PHE A 43 1.52 -1.68 -4.36
N ALA A 44 2.22 -1.80 -5.49
CA ALA A 44 2.12 -2.99 -6.34
C ALA A 44 2.55 -4.25 -5.57
N ALA A 45 3.70 -4.21 -4.90
CA ALA A 45 4.19 -5.33 -4.09
C ALA A 45 3.23 -5.69 -2.93
N MET A 46 2.66 -4.68 -2.25
CA MET A 46 1.67 -4.91 -1.18
C MET A 46 0.41 -5.60 -1.71
N ASN A 47 -0.08 -5.19 -2.89
CA ASN A 47 -1.23 -5.83 -3.54
C ASN A 47 -0.90 -7.26 -4.00
N LEU A 48 0.28 -7.49 -4.56
CA LEU A 48 0.74 -8.84 -4.94
C LEU A 48 0.79 -9.78 -3.74
N LYS A 49 1.33 -9.32 -2.60
CA LYS A 49 1.34 -10.08 -1.35
C LYS A 49 -0.08 -10.46 -0.92
N LYS A 50 -1.02 -9.52 -1.01
CA LYS A 50 -2.43 -9.74 -0.67
C LYS A 50 -3.07 -10.81 -1.56
N LEU A 51 -2.83 -10.74 -2.87
CA LEU A 51 -3.29 -11.74 -3.83
C LEU A 51 -2.70 -13.12 -3.52
N ALA A 52 -1.39 -13.19 -3.24
CA ALA A 52 -0.72 -14.43 -2.87
C ALA A 52 -1.31 -15.07 -1.60
N THR A 53 -1.60 -14.25 -0.57
CA THR A 53 -2.29 -14.73 0.63
C THR A 53 -3.68 -15.26 0.32
N TRP A 54 -4.44 -14.59 -0.56
CA TRP A 54 -5.75 -15.08 -0.97
C TRP A 54 -5.66 -16.41 -1.72
N THR A 55 -4.75 -16.53 -2.69
CA THR A 55 -4.56 -17.79 -3.41
C THR A 55 -4.14 -18.92 -2.48
N TRP A 56 -3.31 -18.65 -1.48
CA TRP A 56 -2.88 -19.65 -0.50
C TRP A 56 -4.01 -20.10 0.44
N GLN A 57 -4.87 -19.17 0.89
CA GLN A 57 -6.01 -19.49 1.76
C GLN A 57 -7.14 -20.24 1.05
N THR A 58 -7.19 -20.15 -0.28
CA THR A 58 -8.21 -20.80 -1.10
C THR A 58 -7.76 -22.18 -1.61
N ALA A 59 -6.45 -22.49 -1.49
CA ALA A 59 -5.85 -23.77 -1.84
C ALA A 59 -5.95 -24.76 -0.66
#